data_AF-A0A816A2C9-F1
#
_entry.id   AF-A0A816A2C9-F1
#
_cell.length_a   1.000
_cell.length_b   1.000
_cell.length_c   1.000
_cell.angle_alpha   90.00
_cell.angle_beta   90.00
_cell.angle_gamma   90.00
#
_symmetry.space_group_name_H-M   'P 1'
#
loop_
_entity.id
_entity.type
_entity.pdbx_description
1 polymer ?
#
loop_
_entity_poly.entity_id
_entity_poly.type
_entity_poly.pdbx_seq_one_letter_code
_entity_poly.pdbx_strand_id
1 'polypeptide(L)'
;MLTKVNLLYDRHPYTPIPYTILRNHPLMLMSQCNQEKLMSHPLCVALRKAKFRRFSTWVLVLFFLSYIMFMALYTVVVLQMIHPQYYYDLYNSSGNTLGQNIEWDYGFNSDVCRRVGIYLIESGNTNARKTTNQQRYILTLDVLLILFAIKNGLFIIASWPRFIRKTAYYAEALALVLVYVCIRDGDSWQKSLNFRCPIQWEL
;
A
#
# COMPACT_ATOMS: atom_id res chain seq x y z
N MET A 1 9.65 42.22 -10.50
CA MET A 1 11.09 42.01 -10.73
C MET A 1 11.23 40.86 -11.73
N LEU A 2 11.34 41.18 -13.02
CA LEU A 2 11.44 40.20 -14.11
C LEU A 2 12.90 39.79 -14.24
N THR A 3 13.24 38.58 -13.80
CA THR A 3 14.53 37.96 -14.11
C THR A 3 14.59 37.73 -15.62
N LYS A 4 15.44 38.51 -16.32
CA LYS A 4 15.80 38.26 -17.72
C LYS A 4 16.40 36.86 -17.83
N VAL A 5 15.63 35.92 -18.37
CA VAL A 5 16.16 34.64 -18.83
C VAL A 5 16.98 34.94 -20.08
N ASN A 6 18.30 34.92 -19.96
CA ASN A 6 19.20 34.97 -21.11
C ASN A 6 18.99 33.70 -21.95
N LEU A 7 18.13 33.79 -22.97
CA LEU A 7 18.01 32.78 -24.00
C LEU A 7 19.26 32.88 -24.87
N LEU A 8 20.26 32.04 -24.57
CA LEU A 8 21.36 31.76 -25.48
C LEU A 8 20.75 31.22 -26.79
N TYR A 9 20.88 32.00 -27.86
CA TYR A 9 20.46 31.65 -29.20
C TYR A 9 21.43 30.61 -29.77
N ASP A 10 21.18 29.34 -29.45
CA ASP A 10 21.92 28.21 -30.00
C ASP A 10 21.28 27.80 -31.34
N ARG A 11 22.10 27.57 -32.38
CA ARG A 11 21.61 27.29 -33.76
C ARG A 11 20.90 25.94 -33.90
N HIS A 12 20.92 25.13 -32.87
CA HIS A 12 20.16 23.89 -32.79
C HIS A 12 18.97 24.07 -31.84
N PRO A 13 17.73 24.26 -32.35
CA PRO A 13 16.55 24.47 -31.50
C PRO A 13 16.23 23.26 -30.61
N TYR A 14 16.84 22.11 -30.88
CA TYR A 14 16.71 20.88 -30.12
C TYR A 14 18.09 20.38 -29.69
N THR A 15 18.35 20.45 -28.39
CA THR A 15 19.46 19.71 -27.77
C THR A 15 19.08 18.23 -27.73
N PRO A 16 19.99 17.28 -28.01
CA PRO A 16 19.70 15.84 -27.91
C PRO A 16 19.48 15.37 -26.46
N ILE A 17 19.81 16.21 -25.48
CA ILE A 17 19.68 15.91 -24.06
C ILE A 17 18.17 15.88 -23.69
N PRO A 18 17.62 14.73 -23.25
CA PRO A 18 16.19 14.58 -22.99
C PRO A 18 15.66 15.54 -21.91
N TYR A 19 16.49 15.85 -20.92
CA TYR A 19 16.15 16.72 -19.81
C TYR A 19 15.85 18.16 -20.28
N THR A 20 16.67 18.72 -21.16
CA THR A 20 16.47 20.08 -21.72
C THR A 20 15.28 20.14 -22.66
N ILE A 21 15.03 19.09 -23.46
CA ILE A 21 13.82 19.00 -24.29
C ILE A 21 12.56 19.08 -23.41
N LEU A 22 12.53 18.33 -22.31
CA LEU A 22 11.38 18.33 -21.40
C LEU A 22 11.17 19.68 -20.71
N ARG A 23 12.25 20.32 -20.24
CA ARG A 23 12.19 21.63 -19.59
C ARG A 23 11.79 22.75 -20.55
N ASN A 24 12.30 22.72 -21.77
CA ASN A 24 12.04 23.74 -22.79
C ASN A 24 10.72 23.49 -23.54
N HIS A 25 9.95 22.48 -23.15
CA HIS A 25 8.65 22.23 -23.75
C HIS A 25 7.74 23.47 -23.56
N PRO A 26 7.10 24.01 -24.61
CA PRO A 26 6.39 25.28 -24.56
C PRO A 26 5.30 25.33 -23.48
N LEU A 27 4.52 24.24 -23.31
CA LEU A 27 3.54 24.13 -22.22
C LEU A 27 4.17 24.19 -20.81
N MET A 28 5.40 23.70 -20.63
CA MET A 28 6.12 23.75 -19.35
C MET A 28 6.63 25.17 -19.09
N LEU A 29 7.18 25.84 -20.10
CA LEU A 29 7.61 27.25 -19.99
C LEU A 29 6.42 28.17 -19.69
N MET A 30 5.28 27.97 -20.37
CA MET A 30 4.05 28.71 -20.09
C MET A 30 3.57 28.52 -18.63
N SER A 31 3.73 27.32 -18.06
CA SER A 31 3.34 27.05 -16.67
C SER A 31 4.29 27.70 -15.67
N GLN A 32 5.60 27.64 -15.94
CA GLN A 32 6.61 28.23 -15.07
C GLN A 32 6.57 29.76 -15.06
N CYS A 33 6.21 30.37 -16.20
CA CYS A 33 6.07 31.82 -16.34
C CYS A 33 4.69 32.36 -15.94
N ASN A 34 3.80 31.54 -15.36
CA ASN A 34 2.43 31.90 -14.98
C ASN A 34 1.64 32.64 -16.09
N GLN A 35 1.79 32.22 -17.35
CA GLN A 35 1.10 32.84 -18.49
C GLN A 35 -0.32 32.27 -18.62
N GLU A 36 -1.20 32.60 -17.67
CA GLU A 36 -2.56 32.03 -17.57
C GLU A 36 -3.41 32.29 -18.83
N LYS A 37 -3.36 33.51 -19.38
CA LYS A 37 -4.07 33.90 -20.61
C LYS A 37 -3.65 33.08 -21.83
N LEU A 38 -2.36 32.74 -21.92
CA LEU A 38 -1.84 31.94 -23.03
C LEU A 38 -2.20 30.46 -22.84
N MET A 39 -2.24 30.00 -21.59
CA MET A 39 -2.70 28.65 -21.24
C MET A 39 -4.18 28.41 -21.52
N SER A 40 -5.02 29.43 -21.36
CA SER A 40 -6.46 29.37 -21.63
C SER A 40 -6.80 29.48 -23.12
N HIS A 41 -5.80 29.79 -23.97
CA HIS A 41 -5.98 29.83 -25.41
C HIS A 41 -6.53 28.48 -25.93
N PRO A 42 -7.56 28.47 -26.81
CA PRO A 42 -8.24 27.25 -27.24
C PRO A 42 -7.29 26.20 -27.83
N LEU A 43 -6.25 26.64 -28.54
CA LEU A 43 -5.22 25.74 -29.07
C LEU A 43 -4.44 25.00 -27.96
N CYS A 44 -4.01 25.71 -26.92
CA CYS A 44 -3.27 25.12 -25.80
C CYS A 44 -4.15 24.17 -24.99
N VAL A 45 -5.44 24.49 -24.83
CA VAL A 45 -6.43 23.60 -24.21
C VAL A 45 -6.63 22.34 -25.04
N ALA A 46 -6.79 22.46 -26.37
CA ALA A 46 -6.96 21.33 -27.27
C ALA A 46 -5.75 20.38 -27.24
N LEU A 47 -4.53 20.93 -27.33
CA LEU A 47 -3.28 20.17 -27.23
C LEU A 47 -3.15 19.45 -25.89
N ARG A 48 -3.49 20.13 -24.78
CA ARG A 48 -3.47 19.53 -23.43
C ARG A 48 -4.48 18.39 -23.33
N LYS A 49 -5.72 18.60 -23.81
CA LYS A 49 -6.77 17.56 -23.83
C LYS A 49 -6.34 16.36 -24.67
N ALA A 50 -5.77 16.57 -25.84
CA ALA A 50 -5.29 15.50 -26.72
C ALA A 50 -4.18 14.67 -26.06
N LYS A 51 -3.17 15.33 -25.47
CA LYS A 51 -2.08 14.66 -24.76
C LYS A 51 -2.58 13.90 -23.52
N PHE A 52 -3.46 14.53 -22.73
CA PHE A 52 -4.03 13.92 -21.53
C PHE A 52 -4.87 12.69 -21.87
N ARG A 53 -5.77 12.81 -22.85
CA ARG A 53 -6.67 11.73 -23.27
C ARG A 53 -5.94 10.49 -23.77
N ARG A 54 -4.81 10.66 -24.48
CA ARG A 54 -4.09 9.53 -25.08
C ARG A 54 -3.25 8.75 -24.07
N PHE A 55 -2.59 9.43 -23.15
CA PHE A 55 -1.63 8.79 -22.23
C PHE A 55 -2.08 8.85 -20.78
N SER A 56 -2.39 10.04 -20.30
CA SER A 56 -2.65 10.26 -18.87
C SER A 56 -3.94 9.60 -18.39
N THR A 57 -4.98 9.52 -19.23
CA THR A 57 -6.24 8.88 -18.85
C THR A 57 -6.06 7.39 -18.59
N TRP A 58 -5.36 6.67 -19.47
CA TRP A 58 -5.11 5.23 -19.28
C TRP A 58 -4.27 4.94 -18.04
N VAL A 59 -3.19 5.71 -17.85
CA VAL A 59 -2.34 5.59 -16.66
C VAL A 59 -3.12 5.87 -15.38
N LEU A 60 -3.94 6.93 -15.37
CA LEU A 60 -4.79 7.28 -14.21
C LEU A 60 -5.81 6.20 -13.91
N VAL A 61 -6.51 5.69 -14.93
CA VAL A 61 -7.51 4.61 -14.78
C VAL A 61 -6.85 3.34 -14.27
N LEU A 62 -5.68 2.96 -14.79
CA LEU A 62 -4.94 1.78 -14.34
C LEU A 62 -4.54 1.90 -12.86
N PHE A 63 -3.99 3.05 -12.44
CA PHE A 63 -3.66 3.27 -11.03
C PHE A 63 -4.89 3.30 -10.12
N PHE A 64 -6.00 3.85 -10.61
CA PHE A 64 -7.24 3.87 -9.85
C PHE A 64 -7.82 2.47 -9.67
N LEU A 65 -7.85 1.67 -10.74
CA LEU A 65 -8.31 0.29 -10.69
C LEU A 65 -7.44 -0.60 -9.81
N SER A 66 -6.11 -0.44 -9.88
CA SER A 66 -5.21 -1.20 -9.01
C SER A 66 -5.40 -0.83 -7.54
N TYR A 67 -5.66 0.45 -7.24
CA TYR A 67 -5.96 0.90 -5.89
C TYR A 67 -7.30 0.36 -5.38
N ILE A 68 -8.35 0.38 -6.19
CA ILE A 68 -9.64 -0.25 -5.85
C ILE A 68 -9.47 -1.74 -5.57
N MET A 69 -8.75 -2.44 -6.45
CA MET A 69 -8.49 -3.87 -6.29
C MET A 69 -7.75 -4.16 -5.00
N PHE A 70 -6.74 -3.35 -4.66
CA PHE A 70 -6.02 -3.46 -3.40
C PHE A 70 -6.93 -3.25 -2.19
N MET A 71 -7.76 -2.19 -2.18
CA MET A 71 -8.70 -1.93 -1.10
C MET A 71 -9.75 -3.03 -0.96
N ALA A 72 -10.27 -3.55 -2.06
CA ALA A 72 -11.22 -4.67 -2.05
C ALA A 72 -10.58 -5.95 -1.50
N LEU A 73 -9.36 -6.29 -1.93
CA LEU A 73 -8.65 -7.46 -1.40
C LEU A 73 -8.30 -7.29 0.08
N TYR A 74 -7.83 -6.11 0.47
CA TYR A 74 -7.51 -5.80 1.86
C TYR A 74 -8.74 -5.95 2.75
N THR A 75 -9.87 -5.37 2.35
CA THR A 75 -11.13 -5.48 3.11
C THR A 75 -11.62 -6.92 3.19
N VAL A 76 -11.53 -7.70 2.11
CA VAL A 76 -11.87 -9.15 2.15
C VAL A 76 -10.97 -9.90 3.13
N VAL A 77 -9.66 -9.65 3.10
CA VAL A 77 -8.70 -10.28 4.03
C VAL A 77 -9.02 -9.91 5.48
N VAL A 78 -9.26 -8.63 5.76
CA VAL A 78 -9.61 -8.14 7.11
C VAL A 78 -10.93 -8.73 7.61
N LEU A 79 -11.95 -8.83 6.75
CA LEU A 79 -13.24 -9.44 7.12
C LEU A 79 -13.14 -10.95 7.40
N GLN A 80 -12.16 -11.63 6.81
CA GLN A 80 -11.89 -13.05 7.07
C GLN A 80 -10.99 -13.26 8.30
N MET A 81 -10.40 -12.19 8.86
CA MET A 81 -9.60 -12.31 10.07
C MET A 81 -10.50 -12.50 11.29
N ILE A 82 -10.37 -13.66 11.91
CA ILE A 82 -11.01 -13.97 13.20
C ILE A 82 -10.12 -13.44 14.32
N HIS A 83 -10.70 -12.66 15.23
CA HIS A 83 -10.01 -12.13 16.39
C HIS A 83 -9.53 -13.28 17.31
N PRO A 84 -8.31 -13.24 17.87
CA PRO A 84 -7.77 -14.34 18.67
C PRO A 84 -8.67 -14.74 19.84
N GLN A 85 -9.33 -13.78 20.49
CA GLN A 85 -10.25 -14.01 21.62
C GLN A 85 -11.32 -15.07 21.32
N TYR A 86 -11.81 -15.15 20.08
CA TYR A 86 -12.79 -16.17 19.66
C TYR A 86 -12.31 -17.59 19.97
N TYR A 87 -11.01 -17.87 19.77
CA TYR A 87 -10.46 -19.20 20.01
C TYR A 87 -10.26 -19.50 21.49
N TYR A 88 -10.00 -18.48 22.31
CA TYR A 88 -9.93 -18.62 23.77
C TYR A 88 -11.33 -18.87 24.36
N ASP A 89 -12.34 -18.16 23.87
CA ASP A 89 -13.74 -18.39 24.25
C ASP A 89 -14.21 -19.79 23.84
N LEU A 90 -13.81 -20.24 22.65
CA LEU A 90 -14.09 -21.60 22.18
C LEU A 90 -13.42 -22.67 23.06
N TYR A 91 -12.19 -22.43 23.52
CA TYR A 91 -11.49 -23.33 24.44
C TYR A 91 -12.16 -23.37 25.82
N ASN A 92 -12.59 -22.23 26.35
CA ASN A 92 -13.26 -22.17 27.65
C ASN A 92 -14.66 -22.80 27.61
N SER A 93 -15.37 -22.65 26.50
CA SER A 93 -16.71 -23.22 26.31
C SER A 93 -16.72 -24.73 25.98
N SER A 94 -15.60 -25.30 25.53
CA SER A 94 -15.52 -26.74 25.21
C SER A 94 -15.51 -27.66 26.43
N GLY A 95 -15.52 -27.11 27.65
CA GLY A 95 -15.67 -27.89 28.88
C GLY A 95 -14.50 -28.85 29.14
N ASN A 96 -13.29 -28.52 28.65
CA ASN A 96 -12.11 -29.34 28.84
C ASN A 96 -11.95 -29.76 30.31
N THR A 97 -11.88 -31.07 30.52
CA THR A 97 -11.92 -31.80 31.80
C THR A 97 -10.77 -31.51 32.77
N LEU A 98 -9.86 -30.60 32.41
CA LEU A 98 -8.76 -30.14 33.27
C LEU A 98 -9.14 -29.03 34.26
N GLY A 99 -10.40 -28.58 34.28
CA GLY A 99 -10.97 -27.79 35.38
C GLY A 99 -10.36 -26.40 35.59
N GLN A 100 -9.58 -25.88 34.64
CA GLN A 100 -9.05 -24.52 34.70
C GLN A 100 -9.65 -23.69 33.57
N ASN A 101 -10.56 -22.79 33.94
CA ASN A 101 -10.94 -21.66 33.10
C ASN A 101 -9.68 -20.85 32.84
N ILE A 102 -9.37 -20.62 31.57
CA ILE A 102 -8.21 -19.83 31.19
C ILE A 102 -8.68 -18.40 30.97
N GLU A 103 -8.15 -17.46 31.74
CA GLU A 103 -8.34 -16.04 31.48
C GLU A 103 -7.44 -15.62 30.31
N TRP A 104 -7.99 -14.82 29.40
CA TRP A 104 -7.23 -14.29 28.28
C TRP A 104 -6.26 -13.22 28.79
N ASP A 105 -5.03 -13.65 29.06
CA ASP A 105 -3.95 -12.80 29.53
C ASP A 105 -3.23 -12.11 28.36
N TYR A 106 -3.95 -11.58 27.36
CA TYR A 106 -3.36 -10.88 26.20
C TYR A 106 -2.13 -11.59 25.60
N GLY A 107 -2.12 -12.94 25.65
CA GLY A 107 -0.96 -13.82 25.43
C GLY A 107 0.40 -13.36 25.99
N PHE A 108 0.44 -12.86 27.22
CA PHE A 108 1.65 -12.82 28.04
C PHE A 108 2.07 -14.23 28.50
N ASN A 109 1.10 -15.13 28.68
CA ASN A 109 1.33 -16.50 29.11
C ASN A 109 1.45 -17.49 27.94
N SER A 110 2.68 -17.93 27.65
CA SER A 110 2.99 -18.86 26.55
C SER A 110 2.34 -20.25 26.70
N ASP A 111 2.15 -20.72 27.93
CA ASP A 111 1.50 -22.02 28.20
C ASP A 111 0.01 -22.00 27.89
N VAL A 112 -0.63 -20.85 28.04
CA VAL A 112 -2.03 -20.64 27.68
C VAL A 112 -2.20 -20.69 26.16
N CYS A 113 -1.36 -19.97 25.40
CA CYS A 113 -1.37 -20.02 23.93
C CYS A 113 -1.13 -21.45 23.41
N ARG A 114 -0.17 -22.17 24.02
CA ARG A 114 0.15 -23.55 23.64
C ARG A 114 -1.03 -24.49 23.82
N ARG A 115 -1.75 -24.40 24.95
CA ARG A 115 -2.93 -25.23 25.24
C ARG A 115 -4.07 -25.00 24.25
N VAL A 116 -4.37 -23.74 23.95
CA VAL A 116 -5.39 -23.39 22.94
C VAL A 116 -4.96 -23.88 21.55
N GLY A 117 -3.68 -23.73 21.19
CA GLY A 117 -3.14 -24.22 19.92
C GLY A 117 -3.29 -25.74 19.76
N ILE A 118 -2.94 -26.52 20.79
CA ILE A 118 -3.10 -27.99 20.78
C ILE A 118 -4.59 -28.34 20.62
N TYR A 119 -5.47 -27.70 21.38
CA TYR A 119 -6.91 -27.91 21.26
C TYR A 119 -7.45 -27.65 19.85
N LEU A 120 -7.01 -26.59 19.18
CA LEU A 120 -7.46 -26.28 17.82
C LEU A 120 -6.99 -27.31 16.79
N ILE A 121 -5.80 -27.88 16.98
CA ILE A 121 -5.27 -28.97 16.14
C ILE A 121 -6.09 -30.24 16.38
N GLU A 122 -6.28 -30.63 17.64
CA GLU A 122 -6.99 -31.87 18.02
C GLU A 122 -8.48 -31.83 17.68
N SER A 123 -9.14 -30.69 17.87
CA SER A 123 -10.55 -30.48 17.50
C SER A 123 -10.79 -30.46 15.99
N GLY A 124 -9.73 -30.40 15.17
CA GLY A 124 -9.85 -30.32 13.71
C GLY A 124 -10.56 -29.05 13.24
N ASN A 125 -10.51 -27.97 14.02
CA ASN A 125 -11.27 -26.75 13.72
C ASN A 125 -10.82 -26.12 12.39
N THR A 126 -11.69 -26.20 11.38
CA THR A 126 -11.42 -25.69 10.04
C THR A 126 -11.26 -24.17 9.99
N ASN A 127 -11.81 -23.42 10.96
CA ASN A 127 -11.71 -21.97 11.00
C ASN A 127 -10.30 -21.49 11.39
N ALA A 128 -9.58 -22.30 12.18
CA ALA A 128 -8.18 -22.05 12.52
C ALA A 128 -7.22 -22.41 11.37
N ARG A 129 -7.71 -23.14 10.36
CA ARG A 129 -6.92 -23.58 9.22
C ARG A 129 -7.20 -22.68 8.02
N LYS A 130 -6.15 -22.01 7.52
CA LYS A 130 -6.27 -21.17 6.33
C LYS A 130 -6.79 -21.96 5.14
N THR A 131 -7.78 -21.41 4.47
CA THR A 131 -8.24 -21.91 3.19
C THR A 131 -7.22 -21.56 2.10
N THR A 132 -7.10 -22.41 1.08
CA THR A 132 -6.23 -22.17 -0.09
C THR A 132 -6.54 -20.84 -0.78
N ASN A 133 -7.79 -20.37 -0.74
CA ASN A 133 -8.21 -19.09 -1.30
C ASN A 133 -7.67 -17.90 -0.50
N GLN A 134 -7.73 -17.96 0.83
CA GLN A 134 -7.20 -16.89 1.69
C GLN A 134 -5.70 -16.67 1.46
N GLN A 135 -4.94 -17.75 1.30
CA GLN A 135 -3.51 -17.67 1.01
C GLN A 135 -3.23 -17.02 -0.37
N ARG A 136 -4.08 -17.27 -1.37
CA ARG A 136 -3.98 -16.61 -2.68
C ARG A 136 -4.27 -15.11 -2.58
N TYR A 137 -5.24 -14.69 -1.77
CA TYR A 137 -5.53 -13.26 -1.57
C TYR A 137 -4.36 -12.54 -0.90
N ILE A 138 -3.78 -13.13 0.15
CA ILE A 138 -2.62 -12.55 0.84
C ILE A 138 -1.42 -12.43 -0.11
N LEU A 139 -1.12 -13.48 -0.89
CA LEU A 139 -0.04 -13.43 -1.88
C LEU A 139 -0.30 -12.36 -2.96
N THR A 140 -1.53 -12.25 -3.44
CA THR A 140 -1.91 -11.21 -4.41
C THR A 140 -1.70 -9.81 -3.83
N LEU A 141 -2.07 -9.63 -2.56
CA LEU A 141 -1.94 -8.36 -1.86
C LEU A 141 -0.46 -8.01 -1.60
N ASP A 142 0.38 -8.99 -1.23
CA ASP A 142 1.83 -8.83 -1.10
C ASP A 142 2.45 -8.32 -2.43
N VAL A 143 2.04 -8.89 -3.57
CA VAL A 143 2.49 -8.43 -4.90
C VAL A 143 2.06 -6.98 -5.17
N LEU A 144 0.80 -6.63 -4.86
CA LEU A 144 0.30 -5.25 -5.02
C LEU A 144 1.05 -4.26 -4.11
N LEU A 145 1.35 -4.63 -2.86
CA LEU A 145 2.15 -3.80 -1.95
C LEU A 145 3.54 -3.53 -2.51
N ILE A 146 4.21 -4.55 -3.04
CA ILE A 146 5.53 -4.39 -3.67
C ILE A 146 5.44 -3.45 -4.88
N LEU A 147 4.43 -3.61 -5.73
CA LEU A 147 4.21 -2.73 -6.88
C LEU A 147 4.00 -1.28 -6.45
N PHE A 148 3.20 -1.02 -5.41
CA PHE A 148 3.00 0.33 -4.89
C PHE A 148 4.25 0.90 -4.21
N ALA A 149 5.02 0.08 -3.51
CA ALA A 149 6.30 0.49 -2.92
C ALA A 149 7.30 0.91 -4.01
N ILE A 150 7.44 0.12 -5.07
CA ILE A 150 8.28 0.45 -6.23
C ILE A 150 7.78 1.75 -6.90
N LYS A 151 6.47 1.86 -7.13
CA LYS A 151 5.84 3.08 -7.69
C LYS A 151 6.22 4.31 -6.86
N ASN A 152 6.00 4.27 -5.55
CA ASN A 152 6.28 5.38 -4.65
C ASN A 152 7.79 5.70 -4.59
N GLY A 153 8.65 4.68 -4.56
CA GLY A 153 10.10 4.84 -4.63
C GLY A 153 10.55 5.57 -5.90
N LEU A 154 10.07 5.14 -7.08
CA LEU A 154 10.37 5.79 -8.35
C LEU A 154 9.89 7.26 -8.38
N PHE A 155 8.69 7.54 -7.86
CA PHE A 155 8.18 8.91 -7.80
C PHE A 155 8.98 9.80 -6.85
N ILE A 156 9.42 9.28 -5.70
CA ILE A 156 10.27 10.00 -4.74
C ILE A 156 11.62 10.34 -5.40
N ILE A 157 12.28 9.35 -6.03
CA ILE A 157 13.57 9.53 -6.71
C ILE A 157 13.44 10.55 -7.85
N ALA A 158 12.42 10.41 -8.70
CA ALA A 158 12.21 11.31 -9.84
C ALA A 158 11.83 12.75 -9.42
N SER A 159 11.34 12.95 -8.19
CA SER A 159 10.89 14.25 -7.68
C SER A 159 11.96 15.01 -6.88
N TRP A 160 13.13 14.42 -6.65
CA TRP A 160 14.25 15.08 -5.96
C TRP A 160 14.71 16.31 -6.79
N PRO A 161 14.91 17.53 -6.21
CA PRO A 161 15.09 17.86 -4.79
C PRO A 161 13.91 18.58 -4.09
N ARG A 162 12.70 18.58 -4.65
CA ARG A 162 11.56 19.36 -4.09
C ARG A 162 10.81 18.60 -2.99
N PHE A 163 11.52 18.28 -1.90
CA PHE A 163 11.08 17.40 -0.80
C PHE A 163 9.74 17.79 -0.16
N ILE A 164 9.51 19.09 0.09
CA ILE A 164 8.36 19.57 0.89
C ILE A 164 7.03 19.50 0.11
N ARG A 165 7.04 19.53 -1.23
CA ARG A 165 5.79 19.58 -2.03
C ARG A 165 5.11 18.22 -2.23
N LYS A 166 5.59 17.16 -1.58
CA LYS A 166 5.24 15.77 -1.91
C LYS A 166 4.91 14.90 -0.68
N THR A 167 4.37 15.50 0.39
CA THR A 167 3.92 14.81 1.62
C THR A 167 2.99 13.62 1.33
N ALA A 168 2.20 13.68 0.26
CA ALA A 168 1.29 12.61 -0.16
C ALA A 168 1.99 11.27 -0.43
N TYR A 169 3.17 11.24 -1.07
CA TYR A 169 3.85 9.97 -1.35
C TYR A 169 4.45 9.33 -0.08
N TYR A 170 4.88 10.16 0.87
CA TYR A 170 5.37 9.69 2.16
C TYR A 170 4.22 9.13 3.02
N ALA A 171 3.08 9.81 3.04
CA ALA A 171 1.87 9.32 3.71
C ALA A 171 1.39 8.01 3.07
N GLU A 172 1.40 7.91 1.74
CA GLU A 172 1.06 6.67 1.03
C GLU A 172 2.04 5.54 1.39
N ALA A 173 3.36 5.80 1.41
CA ALA A 173 4.35 4.81 1.81
C ALA A 173 4.16 4.34 3.26
N LEU A 174 3.90 5.25 4.20
CA LEU A 174 3.62 4.92 5.58
C LEU A 174 2.34 4.08 5.71
N ALA A 175 1.28 4.42 4.98
CA ALA A 175 0.05 3.64 4.96
C ALA A 175 0.29 2.21 4.43
N LEU A 176 1.11 2.04 3.38
CA LEU A 176 1.47 0.72 2.86
C LEU A 176 2.25 -0.11 3.88
N VAL A 177 3.16 0.52 4.64
CA VAL A 177 3.89 -0.15 5.74
C VAL A 177 2.92 -0.58 6.84
N LEU A 178 2.00 0.28 7.27
CA LEU A 178 1.00 -0.07 8.27
C LEU A 178 0.11 -1.22 7.81
N VAL A 179 -0.37 -1.20 6.56
CA VAL A 179 -1.18 -2.29 6.01
C VAL A 179 -0.38 -3.59 5.98
N TYR A 180 0.89 -3.55 5.57
CA TYR A 180 1.76 -4.72 5.58
C TYR A 180 1.91 -5.30 7.00
N VAL A 181 2.15 -4.44 8.01
CA VAL A 181 2.25 -4.85 9.41
C VAL A 181 0.93 -5.47 9.87
N CYS A 182 -0.22 -4.84 9.63
CA CYS A 182 -1.52 -5.39 10.00
C CYS A 182 -1.79 -6.76 9.38
N ILE A 183 -1.45 -6.94 8.10
CA ILE A 183 -1.64 -8.23 7.43
C ILE A 183 -0.70 -9.28 7.99
N ARG A 184 0.58 -8.96 8.18
CA ARG A 184 1.56 -9.92 8.73
C ARG A 184 1.24 -10.30 10.16
N ASP A 185 0.82 -9.33 10.96
CA ASP A 185 0.39 -9.55 12.33
C ASP A 185 -0.83 -10.47 12.34
N GLY A 186 -1.93 -10.09 11.67
CA GLY A 186 -3.14 -10.92 11.54
C GLY A 186 -2.90 -12.31 10.93
N ASP A 187 -2.02 -12.42 9.93
CA ASP A 187 -1.63 -13.69 9.30
C ASP A 187 -0.88 -14.61 10.27
N SER A 188 -0.09 -14.03 11.18
CA SER A 188 0.73 -14.79 12.12
C SER A 188 -0.12 -15.54 13.15
N TRP A 189 -1.26 -14.97 13.55
CA TRP A 189 -2.22 -15.56 14.48
C TRP A 189 -2.89 -16.84 13.99
N GLN A 190 -3.11 -16.94 12.68
CA GLN A 190 -3.88 -18.03 12.06
C GLN A 190 -3.01 -19.18 11.52
N LYS A 191 -1.72 -19.22 11.85
CA LYS A 191 -0.86 -20.36 11.47
C LYS A 191 -1.00 -21.46 12.52
N SER A 192 -1.79 -22.49 12.19
CA SER A 192 -2.13 -23.65 13.03
C SER A 192 -0.95 -24.35 13.74
N LEU A 193 0.29 -24.26 13.25
CA LEU A 193 1.46 -24.86 13.91
C LEU A 193 2.20 -23.91 14.87
N ASN A 194 1.84 -22.62 14.89
CA ASN A 194 2.45 -21.56 15.69
C ASN A 194 1.36 -20.56 16.11
N PHE A 195 0.38 -20.98 16.91
CA PHE A 195 -0.52 -20.01 17.58
C PHE A 195 0.36 -19.14 18.47
N ARG A 196 0.66 -17.91 18.01
CA ARG A 196 1.57 -17.00 18.71
C ARG A 196 0.85 -16.31 19.86
N CYS A 197 1.60 -16.08 20.92
CA CYS A 197 1.27 -15.11 21.96
C CYS A 197 1.72 -13.71 21.48
N PRO A 198 0.97 -12.61 21.70
CA PRO A 198 1.31 -11.25 21.25
C PRO A 198 2.73 -10.80 21.56
N ILE A 199 3.30 -11.26 22.68
CA ILE A 199 4.55 -10.73 23.26
C ILE A 199 5.79 -11.53 22.90
N GLN A 200 5.67 -12.53 22.02
CA GLN A 200 6.82 -13.33 21.58
C GLN A 200 7.84 -12.57 20.70
N TRP A 201 7.86 -11.23 20.74
CA TRP A 201 8.81 -10.33 20.07
C TRP A 201 9.43 -9.25 20.98
N GLU A 202 9.28 -9.32 22.31
CA GLU A 202 10.14 -8.51 23.21
C GLU A 202 11.44 -9.21 23.64
N LEU A 203 11.79 -10.38 23.06
CA LEU A 203 13.09 -11.03 23.23
C LEU A 203 13.70 -11.49 21.90
#